data_AF-A0A6I4Z905-F1
#
_entry.id   AF-A0A6I4Z905-F1
#
_cell.length_a   1.000
_cell.length_b   1.000
_cell.length_c   1.000
_cell.angle_alpha   90.00
_cell.angle_beta   90.00
_cell.angle_gamma   90.00
#
_symmetry.space_group_name_H-M   'P 1'
#
loop_
_entity.id
_entity.type
_entity.pdbx_description
1 polymer ?
#
loop_
_entity_poly.entity_id
_entity_poly.type
_entity_poly.pdbx_seq_one_letter_code
_entity_poly.pdbx_strand_id
1 'polypeptide(L)'
;MDRYIRFARPDGSTGAGLLEGDRIAVIAEPFWEGAKRTGEELDLAAVRLLPPCEPRSIVCVGLNYASHLGGQPAPDPPTLFLKPLSSIAVYTSAAAHQGTRGDLGGGRIDKKRRGGGG
;
A
#
# COMPACT_ATOMS: atom_id res chain seq x y z
N MET A 1 -10.38 14.31 10.03
CA MET A 1 -9.06 13.71 9.76
C MET A 1 -8.77 13.94 8.30
N ASP A 2 -7.61 14.54 8.02
CA ASP A 2 -7.29 15.02 6.67
C ASP A 2 -6.94 13.85 5.75
N ARG A 3 -7.40 13.93 4.49
CA ARG A 3 -7.14 12.91 3.48
C ARG A 3 -6.35 13.53 2.33
N TYR A 4 -5.05 13.26 2.32
CA TYR A 4 -4.15 13.67 1.25
C TYR A 4 -4.27 12.75 0.04
N ILE A 5 -4.35 13.33 -1.14
CA ILE A 5 -4.38 12.62 -2.41
C ILE A 5 -3.38 13.22 -3.38
N ARG A 6 -2.95 12.41 -4.33
CA ARG A 6 -2.22 12.83 -5.52
C ARG A 6 -3.09 12.56 -6.74
N PHE A 7 -3.06 13.44 -7.72
CA PHE A 7 -3.90 13.35 -8.91
C PHE A 7 -3.15 13.80 -10.17
N ALA A 8 -3.67 13.37 -11.33
CA ALA A 8 -3.29 13.86 -12.65
C ALA A 8 -4.46 14.61 -13.28
N ARG A 9 -4.19 15.79 -13.84
CA ARG A 9 -5.13 16.61 -14.59
C ARG A 9 -5.25 16.12 -16.05
N PRO A 10 -6.29 16.54 -16.80
CA PRO A 10 -6.43 16.19 -18.22
C PRO A 10 -5.26 16.62 -19.11
N ASP A 11 -4.57 17.70 -18.73
CA ASP A 11 -3.36 18.19 -19.42
C ASP A 11 -2.08 17.37 -19.11
N GLY A 12 -2.19 16.36 -18.25
CA GLY A 12 -1.08 15.49 -17.84
C GLY A 12 -0.27 15.99 -16.65
N SER A 13 -0.50 17.22 -16.17
CA SER A 13 0.16 17.73 -14.97
C SER A 13 -0.32 16.98 -13.72
N THR A 14 0.57 16.81 -12.74
CA THR A 14 0.25 16.19 -11.46
C THR A 14 0.20 17.20 -10.34
N GLY A 15 -0.57 16.91 -9.29
CA GLY A 15 -0.56 17.71 -8.07
C GLY A 15 -1.04 16.93 -6.87
N ALA A 16 -0.98 17.60 -5.72
CA ALA A 16 -1.48 17.11 -4.44
C ALA A 16 -2.68 17.93 -3.95
N GLY A 17 -3.53 17.33 -3.13
CA GLY A 17 -4.66 18.02 -2.54
C GLY A 17 -5.25 17.33 -1.31
N LEU A 18 -6.10 18.05 -0.61
CA LEU A 18 -6.94 17.54 0.47
C LEU A 18 -8.30 17.14 -0.11
N LEU A 19 -8.73 15.90 0.12
CA LEU A 19 -10.03 15.42 -0.31
C LEU A 19 -11.12 15.81 0.70
N GLU A 20 -12.08 16.61 0.23
CA GLU A 20 -13.19 17.17 1.00
C GLU A 20 -14.51 16.80 0.31
N GLY A 21 -15.06 15.64 0.64
CA GLY A 21 -16.22 15.09 -0.07
C GLY A 21 -15.87 14.70 -1.50
N ASP A 22 -16.48 15.38 -2.48
CA ASP A 22 -16.23 15.24 -3.92
C ASP A 22 -15.34 16.36 -4.48
N ARG A 23 -14.76 17.19 -3.61
CA ARG A 23 -13.85 18.30 -3.98
C ARG A 23 -12.44 18.05 -3.51
N ILE A 24 -11.50 18.68 -4.21
CA ILE A 24 -10.08 18.65 -3.90
C ILE A 24 -9.61 20.08 -3.67
N ALA A 25 -9.20 20.40 -2.44
CA ALA A 25 -8.48 21.63 -2.17
C ALA A 25 -7.01 21.43 -2.54
N VAL A 26 -6.54 22.09 -3.60
CA VAL A 26 -5.16 21.92 -4.11
C VAL A 26 -4.16 22.49 -3.10
N ILE A 27 -3.07 21.77 -2.87
CA ILE A 27 -2.01 22.18 -1.95
C ILE A 27 -0.65 22.25 -2.65
N ALA A 28 0.22 23.12 -2.15
CA ALA A 28 1.60 23.22 -2.64
C ALA A 28 2.41 21.96 -2.29
N GLU A 29 3.28 21.54 -3.20
CA GLU A 29 4.26 20.48 -2.97
C GLU A 29 5.64 21.10 -2.62
N PRO A 30 6.44 20.46 -1.74
CA PRO A 30 6.16 19.21 -1.02
C PRO A 30 5.20 19.41 0.17
N PHE A 31 4.09 18.67 0.19
CA PHE A 31 3.04 18.86 1.20
C PHE A 31 3.41 18.33 2.60
N TRP A 32 4.45 17.51 2.73
CA TRP A 32 4.94 17.01 4.02
C TRP A 32 5.75 18.06 4.81
N GLU A 33 6.14 19.16 4.18
CA GLU A 33 6.77 20.32 4.84
C GLU A 33 5.72 21.36 5.31
N GLY A 34 4.47 21.17 4.90
CA GLY A 34 3.34 22.02 5.27
C GLY A 34 2.28 22.04 4.16
N ALA A 35 1.08 21.54 4.48
CA ALA A 35 -0.04 21.46 3.55
C ALA A 35 -0.71 22.82 3.32
N LYS A 36 -0.05 23.69 2.54
CA LYS A 36 -0.56 25.03 2.22
C LYS A 36 -1.51 24.96 1.03
N ARG A 37 -2.78 25.36 1.23
CA ARG A 37 -3.76 25.51 0.15
C ARG A 37 -3.29 26.57 -0.84
N THR A 38 -3.43 26.30 -2.13
CA THR A 38 -3.13 27.26 -3.20
C THR A 38 -4.30 28.24 -3.45
N GLY A 39 -5.49 27.89 -2.96
CA GLY A 39 -6.75 28.59 -3.26
C GLY A 39 -7.49 28.00 -4.47
N GLU A 40 -6.89 27.06 -5.18
CA GLU A 40 -7.54 26.32 -6.27
C GLU A 40 -8.35 25.14 -5.70
N GLU A 41 -9.55 24.94 -6.26
CA GLU A 41 -10.41 23.81 -5.97
C GLU A 41 -10.77 23.07 -7.25
N LEU A 42 -10.75 21.73 -7.18
CA LEU A 42 -11.07 20.86 -8.31
C LEU A 42 -12.20 19.89 -7.93
N ASP A 43 -13.04 19.54 -8.91
CA ASP A 43 -13.93 18.38 -8.80
C ASP A 43 -13.10 17.09 -8.83
N LEU A 44 -13.39 16.16 -7.91
CA LEU A 44 -12.76 14.83 -7.89
C LEU A 44 -12.97 14.09 -9.21
N ALA A 45 -14.14 14.29 -9.83
CA ALA A 45 -14.48 13.70 -11.12
C ALA A 45 -13.69 14.28 -12.31
N ALA A 46 -13.06 15.45 -12.14
CA ALA A 46 -12.31 16.12 -13.20
C ALA A 46 -10.84 15.67 -13.29
N VAL A 47 -10.37 14.83 -12.35
CA VAL A 47 -8.98 14.38 -12.28
C VAL A 47 -8.90 12.86 -12.18
N ARG A 48 -7.73 12.30 -12.49
CA ARG A 48 -7.42 10.90 -12.25
C ARG A 48 -6.62 10.76 -10.96
N LEU A 49 -7.09 9.96 -10.02
CA LEU A 49 -6.31 9.64 -8.81
C LEU A 49 -5.02 8.91 -9.16
N LEU A 50 -3.97 9.17 -8.39
CA LEU A 50 -2.68 8.49 -8.45
C LEU A 50 -2.39 7.82 -7.09
N PRO A 51 -1.41 6.90 -7.02
CA PRO A 51 -0.84 6.52 -5.73
C PRO A 51 -0.44 7.77 -4.92
N PRO A 52 -0.62 7.76 -3.59
CA PRO A 52 -0.46 8.97 -2.77
C PRO A 52 0.98 9.49 -2.69
N CYS A 53 1.97 8.69 -3.11
CA CYS A 53 3.37 9.08 -3.16
C CYS A 53 4.12 8.29 -4.26
N GLU A 54 5.35 8.72 -4.55
CA GLU A 54 6.30 8.05 -5.44
C GLU A 54 7.47 7.51 -4.61
N PRO A 55 7.34 6.30 -4.03
CA PRO A 55 8.37 5.76 -3.16
C PRO A 55 9.58 5.28 -3.97
N ARG A 56 10.77 5.40 -3.37
CA ARG A 56 12.02 4.82 -3.92
C ARG A 56 12.22 3.35 -3.53
N SER A 57 11.59 2.92 -2.44
CA SER A 57 11.58 1.54 -1.96
C SER A 57 10.31 1.24 -1.17
N ILE A 58 9.91 -0.03 -1.12
CA ILE A 58 8.81 -0.51 -0.28
C ILE A 58 9.37 -1.57 0.65
N VAL A 59 9.45 -1.25 1.94
CA VAL A 59 9.90 -2.15 3.00
C VAL A 59 8.67 -2.63 3.76
N CYS A 60 8.57 -3.93 3.96
CA CYS A 60 7.44 -4.56 4.64
C CYS A 60 7.93 -5.41 5.82
N VAL A 61 7.07 -5.55 6.83
CA VAL A 61 7.32 -6.37 8.02
C VAL A 61 6.46 -7.63 7.95
N GLY A 62 7.11 -8.78 7.92
CA GLY A 62 6.45 -10.09 8.02
C GLY A 62 6.10 -10.42 9.47
N LEU A 63 5.04 -11.21 9.67
CA LEU A 63 4.68 -11.76 10.98
C LEU A 63 4.41 -10.69 12.07
N ASN A 64 3.93 -9.50 11.69
CA ASN A 64 3.72 -8.36 12.58
C ASN A 64 2.44 -8.43 13.46
N TYR A 65 1.74 -9.56 13.48
CA TYR A 65 0.48 -9.73 14.24
C TYR A 65 0.52 -11.03 15.04
N ALA A 66 0.24 -10.95 16.34
CA ALA A 66 0.24 -12.10 17.25
C ALA A 66 -0.71 -13.23 16.81
N SER A 67 -1.86 -12.87 16.21
CA SER A 67 -2.83 -13.82 15.65
C SER A 67 -2.23 -14.68 14.52
N HIS A 68 -1.25 -14.17 13.77
CA HIS A 68 -0.59 -14.89 12.69
C HIS A 68 0.57 -15.77 13.18
N LEU A 69 1.02 -15.59 14.42
CA LEU A 69 2.15 -16.32 14.99
C LEU A 69 1.78 -17.71 15.52
N GLY A 70 0.49 -18.00 15.70
CA GLY A 70 0.04 -19.33 16.17
C GLY A 70 0.65 -19.74 17.52
N GLY A 71 0.89 -18.77 18.41
CA GLY A 71 1.52 -18.99 19.72
C GLY A 71 3.05 -19.00 19.72
N GLN A 72 3.70 -18.81 18.57
CA GLN A 72 5.14 -18.58 18.51
C GLN A 72 5.50 -17.15 18.94
N PRO A 73 6.70 -16.92 19.49
CA PRO A 73 7.18 -15.56 19.73
C PRO A 73 7.35 -14.81 18.40
N ALA A 74 7.18 -13.49 18.43
CA ALA A 74 7.49 -12.64 17.29
C ALA A 74 9.01 -12.71 16.98
N PRO A 75 9.42 -12.68 15.71
CA PRO A 75 10.84 -12.63 15.36
C PRO A 75 11.52 -11.38 15.94
N ASP A 76 12.70 -11.56 16.54
CA ASP A 76 13.59 -10.47 16.98
C ASP A 76 15.00 -10.72 16.41
N PRO A 77 15.50 -9.87 15.47
CA PRO A 77 14.87 -8.66 14.94
C PRO A 77 13.65 -8.94 14.04
N PRO A 78 12.78 -7.95 13.76
CA PRO A 78 11.61 -8.12 12.91
C PRO A 78 12.00 -8.61 11.51
N THR A 79 11.22 -9.52 10.96
CA THR A 79 11.46 -10.03 9.60
C THR A 79 11.07 -8.98 8.56
N LEU A 80 12.06 -8.43 7.87
CA LEU A 80 11.86 -7.46 6.80
C LEU A 80 11.88 -8.14 5.42
N PHE A 81 11.06 -7.64 4.50
CA PHE A 81 11.12 -8.01 3.09
C PHE A 81 10.84 -6.80 2.19
N LEU A 82 11.29 -6.88 0.94
CA LEU A 82 11.09 -5.83 -0.06
C LEU A 82 9.99 -6.22 -1.05
N LYS A 83 9.13 -5.26 -1.37
CA LYS A 83 8.16 -5.38 -2.48
C LYS A 83 8.65 -4.53 -3.65
N PRO A 84 8.59 -5.03 -4.90
CA PRO A 84 9.02 -4.24 -6.05
C PRO A 84 8.08 -3.04 -6.26
N LEU A 85 8.63 -1.90 -6.69
CA LEU A 85 7.87 -0.68 -6.99
C LEU A 85 6.77 -0.91 -8.03
N SER A 86 6.97 -1.85 -8.95
CA SER A 86 5.99 -2.27 -9.94
C SER A 86 4.71 -2.87 -9.36
N SER A 87 4.70 -3.22 -8.07
CA SER A 87 3.49 -3.68 -7.38
C SER A 87 2.60 -2.56 -6.84
N ILE A 88 2.96 -1.28 -7.01
CA ILE A 88 2.11 -0.16 -6.60
C ILE A 88 0.89 -0.12 -7.53
N ALA A 89 -0.29 -0.06 -6.92
CA ALA A 89 -1.55 0.08 -7.63
C ALA A 89 -2.28 1.35 -7.15
N VAL A 90 -3.01 1.97 -8.08
CA VAL A 90 -3.90 3.09 -7.75
C VAL A 90 -5.20 2.54 -7.16
N TYR A 91 -5.76 3.23 -6.17
CA TYR A 91 -7.10 2.96 -5.73
C TYR A 91 -8.09 3.31 -6.85
N THR A 92 -8.80 2.30 -7.37
CA THR A 92 -9.97 2.52 -8.22
C THR A 92 -11.17 1.93 -7.50
N SER A 93 -12.29 2.66 -7.49
CA SER A 93 -13.54 2.20 -6.89
C SER A 93 -14.09 0.93 -7.54
N ALA A 94 -13.53 0.47 -8.66
CA ALA A 94 -13.92 -0.76 -9.36
C ALA A 94 -13.15 -2.03 -8.93
N ALA A 95 -11.99 -1.91 -8.27
CA ALA A 95 -11.09 -3.05 -8.03
C ALA A 95 -11.23 -3.74 -6.65
N ALA A 96 -12.19 -3.33 -5.81
CA ALA A 96 -12.27 -3.79 -4.42
C ALA A 96 -12.74 -5.25 -4.23
N HIS A 97 -12.95 -6.06 -5.28
CA HIS A 97 -13.56 -7.39 -5.16
C HIS A 97 -12.76 -8.60 -5.68
N GLN A 98 -11.54 -8.44 -6.19
CA GLN A 98 -10.71 -9.60 -6.54
C GLN A 98 -9.79 -9.97 -5.38
N GLY A 99 -10.36 -10.70 -4.42
CA GLY A 99 -9.60 -11.44 -3.42
C GLY A 99 -8.77 -12.54 -4.10
N THR A 100 -7.58 -12.20 -4.57
CA THR A 100 -6.54 -13.20 -4.84
C THR A 100 -5.92 -13.58 -3.50
N ARG A 101 -6.44 -14.66 -2.91
CA ARG A 101 -5.75 -15.42 -1.88
C ARG A 101 -4.41 -15.88 -2.46
N GLY A 102 -3.33 -15.16 -2.15
CA GLY A 102 -1.98 -15.70 -2.27
C GLY A 102 -1.85 -16.82 -1.25
N ASP A 103 -1.98 -18.06 -1.71
CA ASP A 103 -1.62 -19.25 -0.95
C ASP A 103 -0.11 -19.21 -0.67
N LEU A 104 0.26 -18.80 0.54
CA LEU A 104 1.60 -19.00 1.07
C LEU A 104 1.71 -20.47 1.46
N GLY A 105 1.82 -21.32 0.44
CA GLY A 105 1.99 -22.77 0.58
C GLY A 105 3.20 -23.08 1.46
N GLY A 106 2.93 -23.44 2.71
CA GLY A 106 3.89 -24.02 3.63
C GLY A 106 4.30 -25.40 3.15
N GLY A 107 5.29 -25.46 2.27
CA GLY A 107 5.96 -26.70 1.89
C GLY A 107 6.67 -27.30 3.10
N ARG A 108 5.98 -28.21 3.81
CA ARG A 108 6.62 -29.11 4.78
C ARG A 108 7.55 -30.05 4.03
N ILE A 109 8.86 -29.84 4.19
CA ILE A 109 9.88 -30.85 3.92
C ILE A 109 9.74 -31.97 4.94
N ASP A 110 9.13 -33.09 4.53
CA ASP A 110 9.02 -34.28 5.37
C ASP A 110 10.38 -35.00 5.44
N LYS A 111 11.09 -34.82 6.55
CA LYS A 111 12.20 -35.69 6.95
C LYS A 111 11.66 -36.64 8.04
N LYS A 112 11.31 -37.87 7.68
CA LYS A 112 11.28 -38.97 8.65
C LYS A 112 11.87 -40.27 8.09
N ARG A 113 13.08 -40.55 8.57
CA ARG A 113 13.70 -41.88 8.62
C ARG A 113 12.91 -42.83 9.53
N ARG A 114 12.91 -44.11 9.17
CA ARG A 114 12.93 -45.39 9.96
C ARG A 114 12.19 -46.42 9.10
N GLY A 115 12.69 -47.60 8.72
CA GLY A 115 13.71 -48.48 9.27
C GLY A 115 13.07 -49.82 9.64
N GLY A 116 13.42 -50.90 8.91
CA GLY A 116 13.46 -52.28 9.41
C GLY A 116 12.25 -53.20 9.19
N GLY A 117 12.50 -54.35 8.55
CA GLY A 117 12.02 -55.67 8.98
C GLY A 117 10.87 -56.28 8.19
N GLY A 118 11.16 -57.37 7.47
CA GLY A 118 10.23 -58.26 6.78
C GLY A 118 10.92 -59.00 5.65
#